data_AF-A0A434BRE0-F1
#
_entry.id   AF-A0A434BRE0-F1
#
_cell.length_a   1.000
_cell.length_b   1.000
_cell.length_c   1.000
_cell.angle_alpha   90.00
_cell.angle_beta   90.00
_cell.angle_gamma   90.00
#
_symmetry.space_group_name_H-M   'P 1'
#
loop_
_entity.id
_entity.type
_entity.pdbx_description
1 polymer ?
#
loop_
_entity_poly.entity_id
_entity_poly.type
_entity_poly.pdbx_seq_one_letter_code
_entity_poly.pdbx_strand_id
1 'polypeptide(L)'
;MKHIAIGILGAATLGLMASAASAATLDTVKAKGFIQCGVSTGLAGFSAPDDKGDWQGIDADFCRAVAAAVFGDGSKVKFTPLSAKERFT
;
A
#
# COMPACT_ATOMS: atom_id res chain seq x y z
N MET A 1 15.45 -16.65 -49.89
CA MET A 1 15.94 -15.37 -49.31
C MET A 1 14.86 -14.30 -49.10
N LYS A 2 13.57 -14.58 -49.34
CA LYS A 2 12.48 -13.58 -49.26
C LYS A 2 11.65 -13.64 -47.96
N HIS A 3 11.86 -14.67 -47.13
CA HIS A 3 11.13 -14.91 -45.88
C HIS A 3 11.90 -14.53 -44.61
N ILE A 4 13.20 -14.21 -44.72
CA ILE A 4 14.04 -13.84 -43.56
C ILE A 4 13.78 -12.38 -43.15
N ALA A 5 13.40 -11.51 -44.10
CA ALA A 5 13.12 -10.10 -43.83
C ALA A 5 11.81 -9.84 -43.06
N ILE A 6 10.88 -10.81 -43.03
CA ILE A 6 9.57 -10.64 -42.36
C ILE A 6 9.67 -10.93 -40.85
N GLY A 7 10.60 -11.79 -40.42
CA GLY A 7 10.76 -12.16 -39.01
C GLY A 7 11.35 -11.05 -38.13
N ILE A 8 12.10 -10.11 -38.71
CA ILE A 8 12.80 -9.05 -37.95
C ILE A 8 11.87 -7.86 -37.66
N LEU A 9 10.81 -7.64 -38.45
CA LEU A 9 9.82 -6.59 -38.17
C LEU A 9 8.85 -6.96 -37.04
N GLY A 10 8.63 -8.26 -36.78
CA GLY A 10 7.72 -8.71 -35.71
C GLY A 10 8.27 -8.52 -34.30
N ALA A 11 9.59 -8.66 -34.12
CA ALA A 11 10.24 -8.61 -32.81
C ALA A 11 10.34 -7.20 -32.21
N ALA A 12 10.27 -6.15 -33.03
CA ALA A 12 10.40 -4.77 -32.58
C ALA A 12 9.14 -4.22 -31.87
N THR A 13 7.99 -4.89 -31.98
CA THR A 13 6.73 -4.41 -31.38
C THR A 13 6.53 -4.83 -29.93
N LEU A 14 7.26 -5.84 -29.44
CA LEU A 14 7.14 -6.34 -28.06
C LEU A 14 7.79 -5.40 -27.01
N GLY A 15 8.66 -4.48 -27.42
CA GLY A 15 9.34 -3.55 -26.52
C GLY A 15 8.54 -2.29 -26.14
N LEU A 16 7.44 -1.98 -26.86
CA LEU A 16 6.66 -0.75 -26.65
C LEU A 16 5.48 -0.90 -25.66
N MET A 17 5.28 -2.09 -25.09
CA MET A 17 4.19 -2.35 -24.12
C MET A 17 4.64 -2.27 -22.65
N ALA A 18 5.84 -1.74 -22.38
CA ALA A 18 6.25 -1.41 -21.03
C ALA A 18 5.49 -0.16 -20.56
N SER A 19 4.23 -0.32 -20.16
CA SER A 19 3.51 0.71 -19.41
C SER A 19 4.30 0.98 -18.13
N ALA A 20 4.81 2.20 -17.96
CA ALA A 20 5.35 2.63 -16.69
C ALA A 20 4.24 2.46 -15.65
N ALA A 21 4.42 1.55 -14.69
CA ALA A 21 3.47 1.31 -13.63
C ALA A 21 3.39 2.56 -12.74
N SER A 22 2.50 3.49 -13.08
CA SER A 22 2.21 4.69 -12.31
C SER A 22 0.90 4.49 -11.56
N ALA A 23 0.84 3.49 -10.67
CA ALA A 23 -0.27 3.40 -9.74
C ALA A 23 -0.07 4.47 -8.66
N ALA A 24 -0.94 5.48 -8.63
CA ALA A 24 -0.95 6.42 -7.52
C ALA A 24 -1.25 5.65 -6.23
N THR A 25 -0.54 5.96 -5.13
CA THR A 25 -0.69 5.26 -3.85
C THR A 25 -2.16 5.17 -3.42
N LEU A 26 -2.94 6.23 -3.65
CA LEU A 26 -4.37 6.27 -3.31
C LEU A 26 -5.20 5.27 -4.12
N ASP A 27 -4.93 5.08 -5.41
CA ASP A 27 -5.67 4.13 -6.24
C ASP A 27 -5.40 2.70 -5.79
N THR A 28 -4.15 2.39 -5.44
CA THR A 28 -3.77 1.09 -4.86
C THR A 28 -4.48 0.85 -3.53
N VAL A 29 -4.53 1.87 -2.67
CA VAL A 29 -5.24 1.81 -1.38
C VAL A 29 -6.74 1.57 -1.60
N LYS A 30 -7.38 2.32 -2.50
CA LYS A 30 -8.79 2.17 -2.84
C LYS A 30 -9.09 0.78 -3.37
N ALA A 31 -8.25 0.25 -4.27
CA ALA A 31 -8.38 -1.10 -4.81
C ALA A 31 -8.22 -2.19 -3.73
N LYS A 32 -7.34 -1.98 -2.73
CA LYS A 32 -7.21 -2.89 -1.57
C LYS A 32 -8.41 -2.83 -0.62
N GLY A 33 -9.11 -1.69 -0.55
CA GLY A 33 -10.30 -1.48 0.27
C GLY A 33 -10.02 -1.23 1.76
N PHE A 34 -8.78 -0.95 2.15
CA PHE A 34 -8.39 -0.58 3.51
C PHE A 34 -7.03 0.15 3.54
N ILE A 35 -6.78 0.90 4.62
CA ILE A 35 -5.48 1.48 4.94
C ILE A 35 -4.60 0.43 5.62
N GLN A 36 -3.44 0.10 5.03
CA GLN A 36 -2.40 -0.67 5.72
C GLN A 36 -1.58 0.29 6.60
N CYS A 37 -1.80 0.26 7.90
CA CYS A 37 -1.19 1.18 8.86
C CYS A 37 -0.04 0.50 9.61
N GLY A 38 1.17 1.01 9.42
CA GLY A 38 2.31 0.65 10.28
C GLY A 38 2.25 1.45 11.58
N VAL A 39 2.30 0.76 12.72
CA VAL A 39 2.22 1.38 14.06
C VAL A 39 3.47 1.10 14.88
N SER A 40 3.83 2.04 15.74
CA SER A 40 4.92 1.86 16.68
C SER A 40 4.53 0.90 17.81
N THR A 41 5.50 0.16 18.35
CA THR A 41 5.30 -0.69 19.53
C THR A 41 6.04 -0.10 20.72
N GLY A 42 5.45 -0.20 21.91
CA GLY A 42 6.11 0.13 23.17
C GLY A 42 6.11 1.61 23.56
N LEU A 43 5.33 2.47 22.91
CA LEU A 43 5.18 3.88 23.28
C LEU A 43 3.71 4.20 23.60
N ALA A 44 3.37 4.18 24.89
CA ALA A 44 2.02 4.49 25.36
C ALA A 44 1.59 5.91 24.93
N GLY A 45 0.34 6.03 24.47
CA GLY A 45 -0.21 7.26 23.89
C GLY A 45 -0.02 7.39 22.37
N PHE A 46 0.96 6.71 21.78
CA PHE A 46 1.17 6.68 20.33
C PHE A 46 0.46 5.49 19.69
N SER A 47 0.87 4.28 20.03
CA SER A 47 0.16 3.06 19.63
C SER A 47 0.45 1.92 20.59
N ALA A 48 -0.62 1.36 21.15
CA ALA A 48 -0.59 0.13 21.93
C ALA A 48 -1.91 -0.64 21.76
N PRO A 49 -1.88 -1.98 21.65
CA PRO A 49 -3.09 -2.77 21.74
C PRO A 49 -3.65 -2.70 23.17
N ASP A 50 -4.97 -2.66 23.29
CA ASP A 50 -5.66 -2.86 24.57
C ASP A 50 -5.84 -4.35 24.89
N ASP A 51 -6.56 -4.65 25.97
CA ASP A 51 -6.82 -6.02 26.45
C ASP A 51 -7.62 -6.89 25.46
N LYS A 52 -8.25 -6.27 24.45
CA LYS A 52 -8.99 -6.96 23.37
C LYS A 52 -8.16 -7.06 22.10
N GLY A 53 -6.96 -6.47 22.07
CA GLY A 53 -6.08 -6.40 20.92
C GLY A 53 -6.39 -5.22 19.98
N ASP A 54 -7.28 -4.30 20.36
CA ASP A 54 -7.59 -3.12 19.55
C ASP A 54 -6.52 -2.04 19.75
N TRP A 55 -6.00 -1.50 18.64
CA TRP A 55 -4.93 -0.51 18.69
C TRP A 55 -5.44 0.87 19.10
N GLN A 56 -4.88 1.40 20.18
CA GLN A 56 -5.20 2.72 20.76
C GLN A 56 -4.02 3.68 20.66
N GLY A 57 -4.29 4.99 20.58
CA GLY A 57 -3.28 6.06 20.56
C GLY A 57 -3.26 6.86 19.25
N ILE A 58 -2.47 7.94 19.22
CA ILE A 58 -2.48 8.92 18.12
C ILE A 58 -2.13 8.32 16.75
N ASP A 59 -1.20 7.36 16.67
CA ASP A 59 -0.84 6.70 15.41
C ASP A 59 -2.05 5.91 14.87
N ALA A 60 -2.75 5.20 15.75
CA ALA A 60 -3.90 4.38 15.40
C ALA A 60 -5.13 5.24 15.05
N ASP A 61 -5.36 6.32 15.81
CA ASP A 61 -6.44 7.27 15.57
C ASP A 61 -6.24 8.03 14.25
N PHE A 62 -5.01 8.42 13.95
CA PHE A 62 -4.68 9.03 12.66
C PHE A 62 -4.98 8.10 11.50
N CYS A 63 -4.59 6.82 11.60
CA CYS A 63 -4.90 5.83 10.57
C CYS A 63 -6.41 5.59 10.39
N ARG A 64 -7.18 5.57 11.49
CA ARG A 64 -8.66 5.51 11.42
C ARG A 64 -9.26 6.76 10.77
N ALA A 65 -8.72 7.94 11.05
CA ALA A 65 -9.17 9.19 10.44
C ALA A 65 -8.89 9.21 8.92
N VAL A 66 -7.72 8.73 8.49
CA VAL A 66 -7.41 8.58 7.07
C VAL A 66 -8.34 7.54 6.41
N ALA A 67 -8.60 6.41 7.08
CA ALA A 67 -9.55 5.41 6.57
C ALA A 67 -10.96 5.98 6.42
N ALA A 68 -11.44 6.75 7.39
CA ALA A 68 -12.71 7.45 7.30
C ALA A 68 -12.73 8.47 6.15
N ALA A 69 -11.65 9.22 5.93
CA ALA A 69 -11.56 10.19 4.84
C ALA A 69 -11.56 9.52 3.45
N VAL A 70 -10.96 8.33 3.32
CA VAL A 70 -10.86 7.62 2.03
C VAL A 70 -12.10 6.77 1.74
N PHE A 71 -12.67 6.11 2.76
CA PHE A 71 -13.70 5.08 2.60
C PHE A 71 -15.04 5.42 3.25
N GLY A 72 -15.16 6.52 4.00
CA GLY A 72 -16.34 6.82 4.82
C GLY A 72 -16.47 5.92 6.05
N ASP A 73 -15.47 5.11 6.35
CA ASP A 73 -15.49 4.09 7.40
C ASP A 73 -14.11 3.98 8.05
N GLY A 74 -14.00 4.42 9.32
CA GLY A 74 -12.76 4.38 10.09
C GLY A 74 -12.29 2.96 10.44
N SER A 75 -13.16 1.96 10.33
CA SER A 75 -12.80 0.56 10.56
C SER A 75 -12.02 -0.07 9.40
N LYS A 76 -11.92 0.61 8.24
CA LYS A 76 -11.16 0.15 7.05
C LYS A 76 -9.66 0.32 7.22
N VAL A 77 -9.11 -0.22 8.30
CA VAL A 77 -7.68 -0.17 8.63
C VAL A 77 -7.17 -1.55 9.04
N LYS A 78 -5.94 -1.87 8.69
CA LYS A 78 -5.21 -3.03 9.21
C LYS A 78 -3.89 -2.57 9.80
N PHE A 79 -3.64 -2.94 11.05
CA PHE A 79 -2.45 -2.54 11.77
C PHE A 79 -1.33 -3.57 11.64
N THR A 80 -0.12 -3.10 11.38
CA THR A 80 1.11 -3.90 11.42
C THR A 80 2.08 -3.27 12.42
N PRO A 81 2.44 -3.97 13.51
CA PRO A 81 3.47 -3.49 14.43
C PRO A 81 4.83 -3.47 13.74
N LEU A 82 5.54 -2.35 13.82
CA LEU A 82 6.85 -2.18 13.19
C LEU A 82 7.88 -1.58 14.17
N SER A 83 9.07 -2.18 14.21
CA SER A 83 10.25 -1.58 14.82
C SER A 83 10.70 -0.33 14.06
N ALA A 84 11.57 0.47 14.67
CA ALA A 84 12.14 1.66 14.00
C ALA A 84 12.92 1.30 12.72
N LYS A 85 13.53 0.11 12.67
CA LYS A 85 14.29 -0.37 11.51
C LYS A 85 13.37 -0.71 10.33
N GLU A 86 12.28 -1.43 10.60
CA GLU A 86 11.35 -1.95 9.57
C GLU A 86 10.49 -0.86 8.90
N ARG A 87 10.36 0.33 9.50
CA ARG A 87 9.51 1.41 8.94
C ARG A 87 9.98 1.93 7.59
N PHE A 88 11.26 1.75 7.26
CA PHE A 88 11.91 2.34 6.09
C PHE A 88 12.66 1.32 5.22
N THR A 89 12.49 0.02 5.49
CA THR A 89 13.18 -1.08 4.78
C THR A 89 12.23 -2.23 4.53
#